data_AF-A0AA38PI38-F1
#
_entry.id   AF-A0AA38PI38-F1
#
_cell.length_a   1.000
_cell.length_b   1.000
_cell.length_c   1.000
_cell.angle_alpha   90.00
_cell.angle_beta   90.00
_cell.angle_gamma   90.00
#
_symmetry.space_group_name_H-M   'P 1'
#
loop_
_entity.id
_entity.type
_entity.pdbx_description
1 polymer ?
#
loop_
_entity_poly.entity_id
_entity_poly.type
_entity_poly.pdbx_seq_one_letter_code
_entity_poly.pdbx_strand_id
1 'polypeptide(L)'
;MCVSFHSTTRTTLTFPQDVAKLVYDMQQVLALDPCRRFTLGATIENRTMRLWFLSRATLLKTKPFNFIKDRHQLVHYFLSLAFSSTTDMGWDPTMEFSHYDRNKRRQYKIKVNSQIFTTVKVLSDVSADSPLGRATRVWKVLDSSNKIRVLKDVWLESDRKQEHEIHQAILASA
;
A
#
# COMPACT_ATOMS: atom_id res chain seq x y z
N MET A 1 -4.69 -5.22 -7.05
CA MET A 1 -6.01 -4.59 -7.17
C MET A 1 -7.00 -5.44 -6.39
N CYS A 2 -7.88 -4.82 -5.61
CA CYS A 2 -8.95 -5.51 -4.89
C CYS A 2 -10.31 -5.16 -5.52
N VAL A 3 -11.15 -6.14 -5.82
CA VAL A 3 -12.49 -5.88 -6.37
C VAL A 3 -13.51 -6.58 -5.50
N SER A 4 -14.52 -5.84 -5.07
CA SER A 4 -15.66 -6.37 -4.33
C SER A 4 -16.90 -6.31 -5.21
N PHE A 5 -17.58 -7.46 -5.34
CA PHE A 5 -18.80 -7.62 -6.13
C PHE A 5 -19.97 -7.89 -5.21
N HIS A 6 -21.09 -7.20 -5.46
CA HIS A 6 -22.35 -7.48 -4.80
C HIS A 6 -23.51 -7.60 -5.80
N SER A 7 -24.20 -8.74 -5.75
CA SER A 7 -25.44 -8.99 -6.47
C SER A 7 -26.59 -9.03 -5.48
N THR A 8 -27.46 -8.02 -5.51
CA THR A 8 -28.63 -7.94 -4.63
C THR A 8 -29.70 -8.92 -5.10
N THR A 9 -29.79 -10.11 -4.50
CA THR A 9 -30.98 -10.98 -4.60
C THR A 9 -31.92 -10.88 -3.40
N ARG A 10 -31.61 -10.08 -2.37
CA ARG A 10 -32.50 -9.83 -1.22
C ARG A 10 -32.51 -8.37 -0.75
N THR A 11 -33.71 -7.89 -0.50
CA THR A 11 -34.14 -6.50 -0.23
C THR A 11 -33.76 -5.97 1.16
N THR A 12 -32.51 -6.11 1.61
CA THR A 12 -32.06 -5.46 2.86
C THR A 12 -30.67 -4.85 2.69
N LEU A 13 -30.65 -3.52 2.72
CA LEU A 13 -29.50 -2.63 2.65
C LEU A 13 -28.43 -2.96 3.71
N THR A 14 -27.22 -3.33 3.28
CA THR A 14 -25.98 -3.00 4.02
C THR A 14 -24.86 -2.57 3.06
N PHE A 15 -25.11 -1.47 2.36
CA PHE A 15 -24.09 -0.64 1.67
C PHE A 15 -22.78 -0.41 2.47
N PRO A 16 -22.74 -0.42 3.84
CA PRO A 16 -21.48 -0.30 4.58
C PRO A 16 -20.51 -1.49 4.47
N GLN A 17 -21.00 -2.71 4.23
CA GLN A 17 -20.22 -3.91 4.51
C GLN A 17 -19.23 -4.28 3.39
N ASP A 18 -19.60 -4.05 2.14
CA ASP A 18 -18.72 -4.34 1.00
C ASP A 18 -17.62 -3.30 0.87
N VAL A 19 -17.92 -2.04 1.24
CA VAL A 19 -16.91 -0.98 1.36
C VAL A 19 -15.93 -1.31 2.47
N ALA A 20 -16.41 -1.75 3.64
CA ALA A 20 -15.53 -2.13 4.75
C ALA A 20 -14.59 -3.27 4.38
N LYS A 21 -15.12 -4.33 3.72
CA LYS A 21 -14.31 -5.45 3.22
C LYS A 21 -13.28 -4.99 2.20
N LEU A 22 -13.69 -4.18 1.20
CA LEU A 22 -12.78 -3.67 0.19
C LEU A 22 -11.64 -2.85 0.82
N VAL A 23 -11.97 -1.90 1.70
CA VAL A 23 -10.97 -1.04 2.35
C VAL A 23 -10.03 -1.88 3.21
N TYR A 24 -10.56 -2.87 3.94
CA TYR A 24 -9.75 -3.82 4.69
C TYR A 24 -8.78 -4.60 3.79
N ASP A 25 -9.25 -5.18 2.68
CA ASP A 25 -8.39 -5.92 1.75
C ASP A 25 -7.32 -5.03 1.13
N MET A 26 -7.67 -3.79 0.76
CA MET A 26 -6.72 -2.82 0.22
C MET A 26 -5.64 -2.46 1.26
N GLN A 27 -6.04 -2.30 2.53
CA GLN A 27 -5.12 -2.09 3.65
C GLN A 27 -4.23 -3.31 3.88
N GLN A 28 -4.77 -4.53 3.83
CA GLN A 28 -3.99 -5.75 4.01
C GLN A 28 -2.91 -5.90 2.93
N VAL A 29 -3.22 -5.57 1.67
CA VAL A 29 -2.20 -5.54 0.60
C VAL A 29 -1.06 -4.58 0.93
N LEU A 30 -1.40 -3.38 1.41
CA LEU A 30 -0.42 -2.38 1.81
C LEU A 30 0.39 -2.83 3.03
N ALA A 31 -0.25 -3.43 4.03
CA ALA A 31 0.40 -3.90 5.24
C ALA A 31 1.35 -5.07 4.92
N LEU A 32 0.92 -6.07 4.16
CA LEU A 32 1.69 -7.30 3.95
C LEU A 32 2.80 -7.16 2.91
N ASP A 33 2.62 -6.34 1.87
CA ASP A 33 3.60 -6.18 0.80
C ASP A 33 4.29 -4.80 0.88
N PRO A 34 5.54 -4.72 1.37
CA PRO A 34 6.28 -3.45 1.44
C PRO A 34 6.58 -2.86 0.06
N CYS A 35 6.51 -3.64 -1.03
CA CYS A 35 6.69 -3.12 -2.38
C CYS A 35 5.48 -2.30 -2.87
N ARG A 36 4.41 -2.14 -2.08
CA ARG A 36 3.20 -1.41 -2.48
C ARG A 36 3.14 -0.01 -1.87
N ARG A 37 3.11 1.01 -2.74
CA ARG A 37 2.90 2.43 -2.36
C ARG A 37 1.42 2.78 -2.23
N PHE A 38 0.60 2.17 -3.07
CA PHE A 38 -0.86 2.31 -3.05
C PHE A 38 -1.52 1.05 -3.62
N THR A 39 -2.82 0.91 -3.34
CA THR A 39 -3.68 -0.14 -3.88
C THR A 39 -4.85 0.52 -4.59
N LEU A 40 -5.22 -0.02 -5.75
CA LEU A 40 -6.46 0.32 -6.44
C LEU A 40 -7.54 -0.72 -6.15
N GLY A 41 -8.78 -0.29 -6.11
CA GLY A 41 -9.91 -1.18 -6.01
C GLY A 41 -11.18 -0.67 -6.67
N ALA A 42 -12.18 -1.54 -6.72
CA ALA A 42 -13.49 -1.19 -7.25
C ALA A 42 -14.60 -1.87 -6.45
N THR A 43 -15.72 -1.16 -6.27
CA THR A 43 -16.99 -1.77 -5.83
C THR A 43 -17.96 -1.78 -7.00
N ILE A 44 -18.64 -2.91 -7.19
CA ILE A 44 -19.73 -3.05 -8.16
C ILE A 44 -20.98 -3.50 -7.41
N GLU A 45 -22.01 -2.68 -7.50
CA GLU A 45 -23.32 -2.92 -6.89
C GLU A 45 -24.40 -2.77 -7.95
N ASN A 46 -25.02 -3.90 -8.30
CA ASN A 46 -25.98 -3.98 -9.40
C ASN A 46 -25.37 -3.46 -10.73
N ARG A 47 -25.74 -2.24 -11.16
CA ARG A 47 -25.23 -1.60 -12.39
C ARG A 47 -24.29 -0.42 -12.12
N THR A 48 -23.97 -0.19 -10.86
CA THR A 48 -23.21 0.97 -10.40
C THR A 48 -21.81 0.53 -10.02
N MET A 49 -20.80 1.20 -10.55
CA MET A 49 -19.40 0.96 -10.22
C MET A 49 -18.81 2.20 -9.55
N ARG A 50 -17.91 2.00 -8.60
CA ARG A 50 -17.07 3.05 -8.00
C ARG A 50 -15.63 2.57 -7.94
N LEU A 51 -14.69 3.45 -8.28
CA LEU A 51 -13.27 3.18 -8.20
C LEU A 51 -12.71 3.76 -6.90
N TRP A 52 -11.71 3.08 -6.35
CA TRP A 52 -11.10 3.38 -5.06
C TRP A 52 -9.57 3.40 -5.21
N PHE A 53 -8.96 4.34 -4.52
CA PHE A 53 -7.50 4.49 -4.41
C PHE A 53 -7.17 4.58 -2.93
N LEU A 54 -6.33 3.67 -2.43
CA LEU A 54 -5.81 3.73 -1.08
C LEU A 54 -4.29 3.84 -1.14
N SER A 55 -3.75 4.88 -0.53
CA SER A 55 -2.34 5.00 -0.19
C SER A 55 -2.20 5.09 1.32
N ARG A 56 -0.96 5.08 1.83
CA ARG A 56 -0.70 5.27 3.27
C ARG A 56 -1.13 6.65 3.80
N ALA A 57 -1.35 7.63 2.92
CA ALA A 57 -1.73 8.99 3.29
C ALA A 57 -3.21 9.31 3.04
N THR A 58 -3.85 8.64 2.07
CA THR A 58 -5.22 9.00 1.66
C THR A 58 -6.01 7.84 1.10
N LEU A 59 -7.32 7.90 1.31
CA LEU A 59 -8.32 7.03 0.71
C LEU A 59 -9.26 7.89 -0.15
N LEU A 60 -9.19 7.71 -1.46
CA LEU A 60 -9.99 8.43 -2.44
C LEU A 60 -10.96 7.47 -3.13
N LYS A 61 -12.09 8.03 -3.59
CA LYS A 61 -13.08 7.30 -4.36
C LYS A 61 -13.71 8.18 -5.42
N THR A 62 -14.10 7.59 -6.54
CA THR A 62 -14.80 8.31 -7.60
C THR A 62 -16.27 8.55 -7.24
N LYS A 63 -16.94 9.43 -7.99
CA LYS A 63 -18.42 9.38 -8.07
C LYS A 63 -18.83 8.01 -8.65
N PRO A 64 -19.94 7.42 -8.17
CA PRO A 64 -20.47 6.20 -8.76
C PRO A 64 -20.92 6.46 -10.21
N PHE A 65 -20.73 5.50 -11.11
CA PHE A 65 -21.19 5.58 -12.51
C PHE A 65 -21.89 4.29 -12.95
N ASN A 66 -22.76 4.37 -13.95
CA ASN A 66 -23.50 3.20 -14.43
C ASN A 66 -22.70 2.51 -15.53
N PHE A 67 -22.04 1.40 -15.23
CA PHE A 67 -21.11 0.78 -16.18
C PHE A 67 -21.79 0.17 -17.42
N ILE A 68 -23.12 -0.03 -17.40
CA ILE A 68 -23.89 -0.49 -18.58
C ILE A 68 -24.19 0.67 -19.53
N LYS A 69 -24.46 1.87 -19.00
CA LYS A 69 -24.67 3.08 -19.81
C LYS A 69 -23.33 3.67 -20.26
N ASP A 70 -22.38 3.77 -19.33
CA ASP A 70 -21.07 4.40 -19.51
C ASP A 70 -19.98 3.36 -19.84
N ARG A 71 -20.24 2.52 -20.84
CA ARG A 71 -19.37 1.36 -21.19
C ARG A 71 -17.94 1.78 -21.51
N HIS A 72 -17.78 2.97 -22.11
CA HIS A 72 -16.47 3.53 -22.42
C HIS A 72 -15.61 3.74 -21.17
N GLN A 73 -16.20 4.17 -20.04
CA GLN A 73 -15.45 4.34 -18.80
C GLN A 73 -14.99 2.99 -18.24
N LEU A 74 -15.85 1.96 -18.32
CA LEU A 74 -15.51 0.61 -17.88
C LEU A 74 -14.35 0.03 -18.71
N VAL A 75 -14.45 0.11 -20.04
CA VAL A 75 -13.40 -0.37 -20.96
C VAL A 75 -12.11 0.40 -20.73
N HIS A 76 -12.17 1.73 -20.62
CA HIS A 76 -11.01 2.57 -20.35
C HIS A 76 -10.33 2.19 -19.04
N TYR A 77 -11.10 1.91 -17.98
CA TYR A 77 -10.56 1.47 -16.70
C TYR A 77 -9.78 0.15 -16.84
N PHE A 78 -10.35 -0.88 -17.44
CA PHE A 78 -9.64 -2.16 -17.62
C PHE A 78 -8.43 -2.05 -18.54
N LEU A 79 -8.51 -1.26 -19.60
CA LEU A 79 -7.35 -0.99 -20.46
C LEU A 79 -6.26 -0.27 -19.69
N SER A 80 -6.62 0.73 -18.87
CA SER A 80 -5.65 1.42 -18.02
C SER A 80 -4.92 0.41 -17.12
N LEU A 81 -5.64 -0.49 -16.46
CA LEU A 81 -5.01 -1.51 -15.61
C LEU A 81 -4.12 -2.50 -16.38
N ALA A 82 -4.56 -2.93 -17.55
CA ALA A 82 -3.85 -3.93 -18.34
C ALA A 82 -2.54 -3.37 -18.93
N PHE A 83 -2.52 -2.07 -19.27
CA PHE A 83 -1.40 -1.43 -19.96
C PHE A 83 -0.62 -0.44 -19.08
N SER A 84 -1.04 -0.22 -17.83
CA SER A 84 -0.29 0.60 -16.87
C SER A 84 1.07 -0.01 -16.54
N SER A 85 2.05 0.87 -16.32
CA SER A 85 3.33 0.47 -15.77
C SER A 85 3.17 -0.12 -14.35
N THR A 86 4.18 -0.86 -13.88
CA THR A 86 4.18 -1.37 -12.50
C THR A 86 4.10 -0.23 -11.49
N THR A 87 4.76 0.90 -11.76
CA THR A 87 4.71 2.10 -10.92
C THR A 87 3.33 2.74 -10.87
N ASP A 88 2.64 2.85 -12.01
CA ASP A 88 1.26 3.34 -12.07
C ASP A 88 0.28 2.36 -11.43
N MET A 89 0.70 1.10 -11.29
CA MET A 89 -0.02 0.07 -10.54
C MET A 89 0.28 0.07 -9.05
N GLY A 90 1.07 1.02 -8.56
CA GLY A 90 1.37 1.21 -7.15
C GLY A 90 2.52 0.38 -6.63
N TRP A 91 3.33 -0.23 -7.51
CA TRP A 91 4.59 -0.83 -7.10
C TRP A 91 5.65 0.24 -6.86
N ASP A 92 6.46 0.05 -5.83
CA ASP A 92 7.58 0.93 -5.52
C ASP A 92 8.75 0.65 -6.48
N PRO A 93 9.22 1.64 -7.26
CA PRO A 93 10.36 1.44 -8.16
C PRO A 93 11.69 1.26 -7.41
N THR A 94 11.72 1.56 -6.12
CA THR A 94 12.91 1.43 -5.26
C THR A 94 12.94 0.14 -4.47
N MET A 95 11.86 -0.67 -4.51
CA MET A 95 11.79 -1.91 -3.73
C MET A 95 11.29 -3.08 -4.56
N GLU A 96 12.10 -4.13 -4.64
CA GLU A 96 11.77 -5.35 -5.38
C GLU A 96 11.95 -6.60 -4.53
N PHE A 97 11.19 -7.64 -4.87
CA PHE A 97 11.40 -8.97 -4.32
C PHE A 97 12.78 -9.50 -4.72
N SER A 98 13.50 -10.07 -3.76
CA SER A 98 14.82 -10.64 -3.97
C SER A 98 14.77 -12.17 -4.00
N HIS A 99 14.43 -12.79 -2.87
CA HIS A 99 14.38 -14.24 -2.71
C HIS A 99 13.60 -14.61 -1.44
N TYR A 100 13.39 -15.91 -1.21
CA TYR A 100 12.91 -16.43 0.06
C TYR A 100 14.08 -16.84 0.95
N ASP A 101 14.03 -16.50 2.23
CA ASP A 101 14.98 -17.04 3.21
C ASP A 101 14.72 -18.53 3.51
N ARG A 102 15.55 -19.12 4.37
CA ARG A 102 15.41 -20.54 4.80
C ARG A 102 14.06 -20.85 5.46
N ASN A 103 13.38 -19.83 6.00
CA ASN A 103 12.08 -19.94 6.65
C ASN A 103 10.93 -19.55 5.70
N LYS A 104 11.20 -19.46 4.39
CA LYS A 104 10.23 -19.06 3.35
C LYS A 104 9.68 -17.63 3.55
N ARG A 105 10.43 -16.74 4.20
CA ARG A 105 10.09 -15.32 4.31
C ARG A 105 10.65 -14.54 3.12
N ARG A 106 9.84 -13.68 2.54
CA ARG A 106 10.25 -12.81 1.42
C ARG A 106 11.33 -11.83 1.90
N GLN A 107 12.42 -11.76 1.14
CA GLN A 107 13.45 -10.75 1.27
C GLN A 107 13.39 -9.79 0.08
N TYR A 108 13.86 -8.57 0.27
CA TYR A 108 13.71 -7.47 -0.66
C TYR A 108 15.06 -6.83 -0.96
N LYS A 109 15.21 -6.29 -2.16
CA LYS A 109 16.24 -5.30 -2.47
C LYS A 109 15.61 -3.92 -2.39
N ILE A 110 16.24 -3.05 -1.63
CA ILE A 110 15.76 -1.69 -1.35
C ILE A 110 16.83 -0.72 -1.83
N LYS A 111 16.46 0.16 -2.74
CA LYS A 111 17.31 1.23 -3.25
C LYS A 111 17.04 2.49 -2.44
N VAL A 112 18.04 2.94 -1.69
CA VAL A 112 18.00 4.25 -1.01
C VAL A 112 19.11 5.10 -1.61
N ASN A 113 18.73 6.22 -2.23
CA ASN A 113 19.62 7.03 -3.05
C ASN A 113 20.27 6.19 -4.16
N SER A 114 21.60 6.07 -4.15
CA SER A 114 22.39 5.29 -5.11
C SER A 114 22.88 3.94 -4.56
N GLN A 115 22.43 3.55 -3.37
CA GLN A 115 22.86 2.31 -2.71
C GLN A 115 21.73 1.29 -2.67
N ILE A 116 22.08 0.02 -2.90
CA ILE A 116 21.18 -1.12 -2.80
C ILE A 116 21.45 -1.85 -1.50
N PHE A 117 20.37 -2.17 -0.79
CA PHE A 117 20.39 -2.93 0.43
C PHE A 117 19.55 -4.19 0.26
N THR A 118 20.03 -5.33 0.74
CA THR A 118 19.24 -6.58 0.73
C THR A 118 18.78 -6.88 2.15
N THR A 119 17.48 -7.11 2.33
CA THR A 119 16.95 -7.45 3.65
C THR A 119 17.43 -8.83 4.10
N VAL A 120 17.66 -8.97 5.40
CA VAL A 120 18.06 -10.22 6.05
C VAL A 120 17.01 -10.65 7.06
N LYS A 121 16.53 -9.71 7.88
CA LYS A 121 15.61 -9.98 8.97
C LYS A 121 14.77 -8.75 9.27
N VAL A 122 13.48 -8.95 9.53
CA VAL A 122 12.60 -7.94 10.12
C VAL A 122 12.96 -7.80 11.60
N LEU A 123 13.35 -6.60 12.02
CA LEU A 123 13.64 -6.25 13.41
C LEU A 123 12.39 -5.76 14.14
N SER A 124 11.55 -5.01 13.43
CA SER A 124 10.25 -4.52 13.93
C SER A 124 9.32 -4.33 12.74
N ASP A 125 8.06 -4.67 12.91
CA ASP A 125 7.01 -4.46 11.90
C ASP A 125 5.74 -4.05 12.61
N VAL A 126 5.59 -2.74 12.79
CA VAL A 126 4.37 -2.13 13.28
C VAL A 126 3.59 -1.69 12.05
N SER A 127 2.77 -2.61 11.54
CA SER A 127 1.82 -2.29 10.47
C SER A 127 0.68 -1.43 11.01
N ALA A 128 0.10 -0.58 10.16
CA ALA A 128 -1.03 0.25 10.59
C ALA A 128 -2.28 -0.62 10.75
N ASP A 129 -2.88 -0.62 11.94
CA ASP A 129 -4.18 -1.25 12.23
C ASP A 129 -5.35 -0.55 11.50
N SER A 130 -5.10 0.65 10.98
CA SER A 130 -6.05 1.47 10.23
C SER A 130 -5.55 1.69 8.79
N PRO A 131 -6.44 1.86 7.79
CA PRO A 131 -6.06 2.19 6.41
C PRO A 131 -5.29 3.52 6.32
N LEU A 132 -5.51 4.41 7.29
CA LEU A 132 -4.79 5.67 7.46
C LEU A 132 -4.12 5.67 8.83
N GLY A 133 -2.85 6.00 8.88
CA GLY A 133 -2.14 6.13 10.14
C GLY A 133 -0.67 5.79 10.03
N ARG A 134 -0.04 5.71 11.20
CA ARG A 134 1.39 5.45 11.31
C ARG A 134 1.67 3.97 11.12
N ALA A 135 2.73 3.70 10.40
CA ALA A 135 3.33 2.39 10.35
C ALA A 135 4.84 2.57 10.39
N THR A 136 5.54 1.54 10.84
CA THR A 136 7.00 1.52 10.84
C THR A 136 7.46 0.11 10.60
N ARG A 137 8.36 -0.04 9.64
CA ARG A 137 9.03 -1.31 9.37
C ARG A 137 10.53 -1.12 9.45
N VAL A 138 11.17 -1.96 10.24
CA VAL A 138 12.61 -1.91 10.51
C VAL A 138 13.20 -3.23 10.06
N TRP A 139 14.19 -3.16 9.18
CA TRP A 139 14.93 -4.32 8.72
C TRP A 139 16.40 -4.24 9.11
N LYS A 140 16.96 -5.40 9.46
CA LYS A 140 18.38 -5.66 9.32
C LYS A 140 18.65 -5.94 7.85
N VAL A 141 19.60 -5.20 7.27
CA VAL A 141 19.95 -5.30 5.85
C VAL A 141 21.46 -5.43 5.67
N LEU A 142 21.87 -5.90 4.49
CA LEU A 142 23.25 -5.87 4.02
C LEU A 142 23.39 -4.81 2.94
N ASP A 143 24.42 -3.98 3.02
CA ASP A 143 24.81 -3.11 1.91
C ASP A 143 25.62 -3.88 0.85
N SER A 144 26.01 -3.19 -0.22
CA SER A 144 26.83 -3.75 -1.32
C SER A 144 28.17 -4.33 -0.88
N SER A 145 28.68 -3.93 0.29
CA SER A 145 29.93 -4.41 0.87
C SER A 145 29.71 -5.50 1.93
N ASN A 146 28.50 -6.08 1.99
CA ASN A 146 28.08 -7.04 3.01
C ASN A 146 28.17 -6.53 4.46
N LYS A 147 28.18 -5.21 4.66
CA LYS A 147 28.13 -4.63 6.00
C LYS A 147 26.70 -4.57 6.47
N ILE A 148 26.47 -4.98 7.71
CA ILE A 148 25.17 -4.93 8.37
C ILE A 148 24.77 -3.48 8.60
N ARG A 149 23.55 -3.13 8.18
CA ARG A 149 22.89 -1.85 8.43
C ARG A 149 21.48 -2.08 8.95
N VAL A 150 20.85 -1.02 9.42
CA VAL A 150 19.44 -0.98 9.76
C VAL A 150 18.75 0.00 8.82
N LEU A 151 17.72 -0.46 8.11
CA LEU A 151 16.83 0.39 7.35
C LEU A 151 15.50 0.50 8.07
N LYS A 152 15.03 1.73 8.20
CA LYS A 152 13.75 2.07 8.81
C LYS A 152 12.89 2.75 7.76
N ASP A 153 11.80 2.11 7.41
CA ASP A 153 10.73 2.68 6.59
C ASP A 153 9.62 3.15 7.52
N VAL A 154 9.32 4.44 7.46
CA VAL A 154 8.41 5.12 8.38
C VAL A 154 7.36 5.86 7.57
N TRP A 155 6.10 5.65 7.95
CA TRP A 155 4.99 6.45 7.49
C TRP A 155 4.52 7.33 8.64
N LEU A 156 4.73 8.64 8.49
CA LEU A 156 4.27 9.65 9.42
C LEU A 156 3.09 10.42 8.83
N GLU A 157 2.21 10.89 9.71
CA GLU A 157 1.21 11.89 9.37
C GLU A 157 1.92 13.20 9.03
N SER A 158 1.35 13.98 8.10
CA SER A 158 1.98 15.21 7.59
C SER A 158 2.20 16.29 8.65
N ASP A 159 1.46 16.24 9.75
CA ASP A 159 1.53 17.17 10.89
C ASP A 159 2.54 16.75 11.97
N ARG A 160 3.27 15.64 11.77
CA ARG A 160 4.22 15.11 12.74
C ARG A 160 5.67 15.37 12.35
N LYS A 161 6.44 15.83 13.33
CA LYS A 161 7.90 15.96 13.23
C LYS A 161 8.56 14.60 13.04
N GLN A 162 9.61 14.56 12.23
CA GLN A 162 10.40 13.36 12.04
C GLN A 162 11.25 13.08 13.29
N GLU A 163 11.57 11.80 13.53
CA GLU A 163 12.36 11.40 14.69
C GLU A 163 13.71 12.11 14.78
N HIS A 164 14.37 12.33 13.64
CA HIS A 164 15.67 13.02 13.60
C HIS A 164 15.56 14.48 14.07
N GLU A 165 14.47 15.17 13.72
CA GLU A 165 14.20 16.55 14.17
C GLU A 165 13.92 16.59 15.67
N ILE A 166 13.15 15.62 16.18
CA ILE A 166 12.87 15.49 17.61
C ILE A 166 14.17 15.22 18.38
N HIS A 167 15.01 14.31 17.88
CA HIS A 167 16.28 13.98 18.51
C HIS A 167 17.24 15.17 18.54
N GLN A 168 17.36 15.91 17.43
CA GLN A 168 18.17 17.13 17.37
C GLN A 168 17.67 18.19 18.36
N ALA A 169 16.35 18.38 18.47
CA ALA A 169 15.78 19.33 19.42
C ALA A 169 16.09 18.95 20.88
N ILE A 170 16.04 17.65 21.22
CA ILE A 170 16.40 17.15 22.56
C ILE A 170 17.88 17.43 22.86
N LEU A 171 18.78 17.10 21.91
CA LEU A 171 20.21 17.33 22.09
C LEU A 171 20.58 18.82 22.18
N ALA A 172 19.85 19.70 21.48
CA ALA A 172 20.06 21.14 21.55
C ALA A 172 19.51 21.76 22.85
N SER A 173 18.66 21.05 23.59
CA SER A 173 18.10 21.48 24.88
C SER A 173 18.84 20.95 26.11
N ALA A 174 19.87 20.12 25.88
CA ALA A 174 20.74 19.56 26.91
C ALA A 174 22.05 20.37 27.00
#